data_AF-A0A1V4ZTT1-F1
#
_entry.id   AF-A0A1V4ZTT1-F1
#
_cell.length_a   1.000
_cell.length_b   1.000
_cell.length_c   1.000
_cell.angle_alpha   90.00
_cell.angle_beta   90.00
_cell.angle_gamma   90.00
#
_symmetry.space_group_name_H-M   'P 1'
#
loop_
_entity.id
_entity.type
_entity.pdbx_description
1 polymer ?
#
loop_
_entity_poly.entity_id
_entity_poly.type
_entity_poly.pdbx_seq_one_letter_code
_entity_poly.pdbx_strand_id
1 'polypeptide(L)'
;MSAYQIPVNDAFFILCTCIAVLLTITVPASGQDNLLQPGDFTYLGAFRLPSTGDGWAYGGRGLAYYPVGDPGGSSDGYPGSLFGIGNDQRNLVSEISIPVPKVSFGKRLEDLNTAGTLQPFTDLFSGVFAYTDDGLPKLADVAYLPRQDGQYEGRLYLTWGEHFQYEQVPSHAWSRTDLSDPQVKGPWYLAEYDNFATNDYLFAIPESWAARNTPGQNLATGRFREGSLGGSGPALFAFGPWNEGNPPAKNARLTRVTPLLLYGKGYEQEGGGPSHDRV
;
A
#
# COMPACT_ATOMS: atom_id res chain seq x y z
N MET A 1 -37.23 -73.17 56.56
CA MET A 1 -38.62 -73.01 56.10
C MET A 1 -39.10 -71.61 56.47
N SER A 2 -39.60 -70.88 55.49
CA SER A 2 -40.34 -69.60 55.59
C SER A 2 -39.75 -68.50 56.47
N ALA A 3 -39.02 -67.57 55.86
CA ALA A 3 -38.60 -66.32 56.49
C ALA A 3 -39.62 -65.21 56.20
N TYR A 4 -40.41 -64.94 57.23
CA TYR A 4 -40.84 -63.64 57.77
C TYR A 4 -40.74 -62.40 56.85
N GLN A 5 -41.91 -61.84 56.49
CA GLN A 5 -42.07 -60.43 56.13
C GLN A 5 -42.05 -59.55 57.39
N ILE A 6 -41.57 -58.31 57.28
CA ILE A 6 -42.23 -57.06 57.73
C ILE A 6 -41.40 -55.84 57.24
N PRO A 7 -42.01 -54.66 57.03
CA PRO A 7 -41.79 -53.85 55.84
C PRO A 7 -41.32 -52.39 56.09
N VAL A 8 -41.13 -51.67 54.97
CA VAL A 8 -41.08 -50.22 54.67
C VAL A 8 -40.35 -49.26 55.63
N ASN A 9 -39.42 -48.46 55.07
CA ASN A 9 -39.51 -46.99 55.16
C ASN A 9 -38.59 -46.33 54.11
N ASP A 10 -39.23 -45.50 53.28
CA ASP A 10 -38.82 -44.19 52.80
C ASP A 10 -37.40 -43.94 52.24
N ALA A 11 -37.42 -43.70 50.92
CA ALA A 11 -36.87 -42.54 50.22
C ALA A 11 -35.40 -42.17 50.45
N PHE A 12 -34.59 -42.27 49.39
CA PHE A 12 -33.75 -41.15 48.95
C PHE A 12 -33.42 -41.33 47.46
N PHE A 13 -34.08 -40.55 46.61
CA PHE A 13 -33.68 -40.34 45.21
C PHE A 13 -32.37 -39.54 45.22
N ILE A 14 -31.27 -40.15 44.81
CA ILE A 14 -30.03 -39.40 44.52
C ILE A 14 -30.19 -38.78 43.14
N LEU A 15 -30.61 -37.51 43.12
CA LEU A 15 -30.55 -36.68 41.93
C LEU A 15 -29.09 -36.24 41.74
N CYS A 16 -28.33 -36.94 40.90
CA CYS A 16 -27.02 -36.49 40.43
C CYS A 16 -27.20 -35.16 39.67
N THR A 17 -27.00 -34.05 40.36
CA THR A 17 -26.93 -32.73 39.72
C THR A 17 -25.50 -32.54 39.24
N CYS A 18 -25.24 -32.79 37.96
CA CYS A 18 -24.02 -32.33 37.31
C CYS A 18 -24.09 -30.80 37.25
N ILE A 19 -23.42 -30.10 38.16
CA ILE A 19 -23.19 -28.66 38.04
C ILE A 19 -22.20 -28.48 36.89
N ALA A 20 -22.70 -28.17 35.70
CA ALA A 20 -21.88 -27.62 34.64
C ALA A 20 -21.51 -26.19 35.06
N VAL A 21 -20.30 -26.01 35.59
CA VAL A 21 -19.70 -24.68 35.73
C VAL A 21 -19.41 -24.19 34.32
N LEU A 22 -20.32 -23.40 33.75
CA LEU A 22 -20.05 -22.64 32.55
C LEU A 22 -19.07 -21.53 32.94
N LEU A 23 -17.77 -21.80 32.84
CA LEU A 23 -16.75 -20.75 32.85
C LEU A 23 -16.94 -19.96 31.55
N THR A 24 -17.69 -18.86 31.62
CA THR A 24 -17.62 -17.84 30.58
C THR A 24 -16.23 -17.23 30.67
N ILE A 25 -15.32 -17.68 29.81
CA ILE A 25 -14.12 -16.94 29.48
C ILE A 25 -14.62 -15.68 28.76
N THR A 26 -14.87 -14.62 29.52
CA THR A 26 -14.91 -13.27 28.96
C THR A 26 -13.49 -12.96 28.53
N VAL A 27 -13.19 -13.24 27.26
CA VAL A 27 -12.05 -12.61 26.60
C VAL A 27 -12.34 -11.11 26.65
N PRO A 28 -11.54 -10.30 27.36
CA PRO A 28 -11.74 -8.87 27.30
C PRO A 28 -11.63 -8.45 25.84
N ALA A 29 -12.67 -7.77 25.34
CA ALA A 29 -12.64 -7.13 24.03
C ALA A 29 -11.72 -5.90 24.04
N SER A 30 -10.51 -6.03 24.60
CA SER A 30 -9.49 -4.99 24.52
C SER A 30 -8.92 -5.01 23.10
N GLY A 31 -9.57 -4.27 22.20
CA GLY A 31 -9.13 -4.13 20.82
C GLY A 31 -10.19 -3.61 19.87
N GLN A 32 -11.50 -3.79 20.15
CA GLN A 32 -12.56 -3.31 19.24
C GLN A 32 -12.55 -1.79 19.09
N ASP A 33 -12.31 -1.02 20.17
CA ASP A 33 -12.24 0.44 20.13
C ASP A 33 -11.02 0.98 19.36
N ASN A 34 -10.04 0.13 19.06
CA ASN A 34 -8.82 0.48 18.31
C ASN A 34 -8.81 -0.10 16.88
N LEU A 35 -9.83 -0.88 16.51
CA LEU A 35 -9.95 -1.44 15.17
C LEU A 35 -10.85 -0.55 14.33
N LEU A 36 -10.37 -0.17 13.14
CA LEU A 36 -11.20 0.50 12.15
C LEU A 36 -12.43 -0.36 11.83
N GLN A 37 -13.60 0.17 12.11
CA GLN A 37 -14.90 -0.39 11.79
C GLN A 37 -15.46 0.26 10.53
N PRO A 38 -16.36 -0.42 9.80
CA PRO A 38 -17.08 0.21 8.70
C PRO A 38 -17.79 1.51 9.09
N GLY A 39 -18.25 1.62 10.36
CA GLY A 39 -18.87 2.83 10.90
C GLY A 39 -17.92 4.01 11.10
N ASP A 40 -16.60 3.80 11.09
CA ASP A 40 -15.60 4.87 11.18
C ASP A 40 -15.42 5.62 9.85
N PHE A 41 -16.01 5.10 8.77
CA PHE A 41 -15.93 5.68 7.44
C PHE A 41 -17.28 6.28 7.02
N THR A 42 -17.24 7.53 6.56
CA THR A 42 -18.37 8.17 5.90
C THR A 42 -18.12 8.20 4.40
N TYR A 43 -19.01 7.56 3.63
CA TYR A 43 -18.96 7.66 2.18
C TYR A 43 -19.42 9.05 1.73
N LEU A 44 -18.51 9.82 1.15
CA LEU A 44 -18.78 11.19 0.68
C LEU A 44 -19.38 11.24 -0.73
N GLY A 45 -19.32 10.13 -1.49
CA GLY A 45 -19.74 10.07 -2.88
C GLY A 45 -18.62 9.64 -3.81
N ALA A 46 -18.88 9.74 -5.12
CA ALA A 46 -17.92 9.46 -6.17
C ALA A 46 -17.92 10.57 -7.23
N PHE A 47 -16.91 10.55 -8.09
CA PHE A 47 -16.83 11.38 -9.29
C PHE A 47 -16.24 10.56 -10.45
N ARG A 48 -16.44 11.03 -11.67
CA ARG A 48 -15.92 10.41 -12.90
C ARG A 48 -14.53 10.94 -13.21
N LEU A 49 -13.69 10.08 -13.79
CA LEU A 49 -12.44 10.50 -14.41
C LEU A 49 -12.69 11.18 -15.76
N PRO A 50 -11.78 12.05 -16.24
CA PRO A 50 -11.88 12.65 -17.57
C PRO A 50 -11.89 11.56 -18.66
N SER A 51 -12.73 11.73 -19.69
CA SER A 51 -12.87 10.77 -20.79
C SER A 51 -11.93 11.04 -21.97
N THR A 52 -10.75 11.61 -21.73
CA THR A 52 -9.81 11.98 -22.81
C THR A 52 -9.00 10.76 -23.25
N GLY A 53 -9.33 10.23 -24.44
CA GLY A 53 -8.59 9.14 -25.11
C GLY A 53 -8.54 7.83 -24.33
N ASP A 54 -7.53 6.99 -24.58
CA ASP A 54 -7.28 5.74 -23.85
C ASP A 54 -6.77 5.97 -22.41
N GLY A 55 -6.62 7.23 -21.98
CA GLY A 55 -5.70 7.61 -20.91
C GLY A 55 -6.01 7.01 -19.55
N TRP A 56 -7.27 7.03 -19.11
CA TRP A 56 -7.69 6.47 -17.82
C TRP A 56 -8.34 5.09 -17.93
N ALA A 57 -8.58 4.62 -19.17
CA ALA A 57 -9.12 3.29 -19.41
C ALA A 57 -8.05 2.24 -19.07
N TYR A 58 -8.47 1.18 -18.36
CA TYR A 58 -7.54 0.18 -17.80
C TYR A 58 -6.48 0.80 -16.89
N GLY A 59 -6.81 1.91 -16.23
CA GLY A 59 -6.04 2.38 -15.09
C GLY A 59 -6.35 1.59 -13.82
N GLY A 60 -5.96 2.16 -12.68
CA GLY A 60 -6.14 1.51 -11.38
C GLY A 60 -4.82 1.13 -10.70
N ARG A 61 -3.69 1.52 -11.28
CA ARG A 61 -2.41 1.60 -10.58
C ARG A 61 -2.14 3.03 -10.14
N GLY A 62 -1.28 3.15 -9.14
CA GLY A 62 -0.81 4.35 -8.47
C GLY A 62 -1.66 5.63 -8.49
N LEU A 63 -1.98 6.10 -7.28
CA LEU A 63 -2.76 7.31 -7.06
C LEU A 63 -2.19 8.08 -5.85
N ALA A 64 -1.77 9.31 -6.08
CA ALA A 64 -1.19 10.18 -5.07
C ALA A 64 -1.99 11.47 -4.89
N TYR A 65 -2.40 11.76 -3.66
CA TYR A 65 -3.03 13.02 -3.31
C TYR A 65 -2.00 14.15 -3.22
N TYR A 66 -2.25 15.25 -3.93
CA TYR A 66 -1.44 16.47 -3.87
C TYR A 66 -2.26 17.62 -3.26
N PRO A 67 -2.02 17.99 -1.99
CA PRO A 67 -2.90 18.89 -1.23
C PRO A 67 -3.05 20.31 -1.79
N VAL A 68 -2.10 20.77 -2.61
CA VAL A 68 -2.07 22.13 -3.16
C VAL A 68 -2.19 22.13 -4.69
N GLY A 69 -2.70 21.03 -5.27
CA GLY A 69 -2.71 20.81 -6.70
C GLY A 69 -3.86 21.45 -7.47
N ASP A 70 -4.91 21.95 -6.80
CA ASP A 70 -6.01 22.67 -7.46
C ASP A 70 -6.15 24.13 -6.97
N PRO A 71 -5.08 24.97 -7.05
CA PRO A 71 -5.10 26.33 -6.51
C PRO A 71 -6.00 27.29 -7.31
N GLY A 72 -6.31 26.95 -8.57
CA GLY A 72 -7.24 27.69 -9.43
C GLY A 72 -8.66 27.10 -9.44
N GLY A 73 -8.91 26.07 -8.63
CA GLY A 73 -10.16 25.33 -8.56
C GLY A 73 -11.32 26.14 -7.96
N SER A 74 -12.49 25.52 -7.99
CA SER A 74 -13.68 26.08 -7.34
C SER A 74 -13.49 26.09 -5.81
N SER A 75 -14.11 27.04 -5.11
CA SER A 75 -14.15 27.06 -3.64
C SER A 75 -15.16 26.04 -3.09
N ASP A 76 -14.95 24.77 -3.41
CA ASP A 76 -15.93 23.68 -3.24
C ASP A 76 -15.57 22.71 -2.09
N GLY A 77 -14.47 22.99 -1.39
CA GLY A 77 -13.96 22.18 -0.27
C GLY A 77 -12.91 21.15 -0.67
N TYR A 78 -12.53 21.06 -1.95
CA TYR A 78 -11.57 20.06 -2.46
C TYR A 78 -10.36 20.73 -3.15
N PRO A 79 -9.50 21.47 -2.41
CA PRO A 79 -8.42 22.30 -2.99
C PRO A 79 -7.22 21.51 -3.57
N GLY A 80 -7.26 20.18 -3.48
CA GLY A 80 -6.17 19.32 -3.91
C GLY A 80 -6.47 18.61 -5.22
N SER A 81 -5.47 17.89 -5.71
CA SER A 81 -5.55 17.10 -6.94
C SER A 81 -5.08 15.66 -6.70
N LEU A 82 -5.18 14.85 -7.74
CA LEU A 82 -4.64 13.49 -7.77
C LEU A 82 -3.68 13.35 -8.93
N PHE A 83 -2.43 12.98 -8.65
CA PHE A 83 -1.58 12.34 -9.65
C PHE A 83 -1.99 10.88 -9.75
N GLY A 84 -2.19 10.38 -10.97
CA GLY A 84 -2.57 8.99 -11.18
C GLY A 84 -1.88 8.39 -12.39
N ILE A 85 -1.61 7.10 -12.31
CA ILE A 85 -1.22 6.30 -13.47
C ILE A 85 -2.50 5.96 -14.24
N GLY A 86 -2.50 6.30 -15.51
CA GLY A 86 -3.57 5.97 -16.44
C GLY A 86 -3.51 4.51 -16.86
N ASN A 87 -3.60 4.27 -18.16
CA ASN A 87 -3.55 2.96 -18.77
C ASN A 87 -2.36 2.11 -18.30
N ASP A 88 -2.65 0.88 -17.85
CA ASP A 88 -1.71 -0.08 -17.25
C ASP A 88 -0.65 -0.66 -18.22
N GLN A 89 -0.80 -0.45 -19.53
CA GLN A 89 0.21 -0.81 -20.54
C GLN A 89 1.20 0.32 -20.77
N ARG A 90 0.72 1.57 -20.82
CA ARG A 90 1.58 2.75 -21.10
C ARG A 90 2.21 3.35 -19.84
N ASN A 91 1.55 3.19 -18.68
CA ASN A 91 1.97 3.73 -17.38
C ASN A 91 2.28 5.24 -17.40
N LEU A 92 1.53 6.02 -18.19
CA LEU A 92 1.67 7.48 -18.18
C LEU A 92 1.00 8.06 -16.94
N VAL A 93 1.59 9.14 -16.41
CA VAL A 93 1.08 9.84 -15.23
C VAL A 93 0.37 11.11 -15.66
N SER A 94 -0.81 11.39 -15.11
CA SER A 94 -1.56 12.64 -15.30
C SER A 94 -2.02 13.18 -13.95
N GLU A 95 -2.27 14.49 -13.88
CA GLU A 95 -2.88 15.13 -12.72
C GLU A 95 -4.33 15.52 -13.03
N ILE A 96 -5.25 15.22 -12.11
CA ILE A 96 -6.67 15.57 -12.22
C ILE A 96 -7.15 16.32 -10.98
N SER A 97 -8.13 17.21 -11.17
CA SER A 97 -8.82 17.89 -10.07
C SER A 97 -9.69 16.92 -9.27
N ILE A 98 -10.07 17.31 -8.06
CA ILE A 98 -11.07 16.57 -7.26
C ILE A 98 -12.34 17.41 -7.21
N PRO A 99 -13.38 17.11 -8.01
CA PRO A 99 -14.65 17.83 -7.89
C PRO A 99 -15.41 17.34 -6.64
N VAL A 100 -16.39 18.13 -6.18
CA VAL A 100 -17.33 17.69 -5.14
C VAL A 100 -17.87 16.27 -5.44
N PRO A 101 -17.56 15.27 -4.61
CA PRO A 101 -18.09 13.92 -4.76
C PRO A 101 -19.60 13.92 -4.59
N LYS A 102 -20.29 13.07 -5.34
CA LYS A 102 -21.75 12.96 -5.28
C LYS A 102 -22.19 11.54 -4.98
N VAL A 103 -23.17 11.41 -4.10
CA VAL A 103 -23.89 10.14 -3.89
C VAL A 103 -24.92 9.98 -5.00
N SER A 104 -24.71 9.01 -5.90
CA SER A 104 -25.74 8.60 -6.86
C SER A 104 -26.60 7.49 -6.27
N PHE A 105 -27.78 7.86 -5.74
CA PHE A 105 -28.73 6.89 -5.19
C PHE A 105 -29.25 5.91 -6.25
N GLY A 106 -29.41 6.38 -7.49
CA GLY A 106 -29.80 5.55 -8.63
C GLY A 106 -28.66 4.74 -9.25
N LYS A 107 -27.42 4.89 -8.76
CA LYS A 107 -26.20 4.28 -9.33
C LYS A 107 -26.00 4.61 -10.82
N ARG A 108 -26.23 5.87 -11.19
CA ARG A 108 -26.16 6.41 -12.55
C ARG A 108 -24.90 7.24 -12.72
N LEU A 109 -24.15 7.00 -13.80
CA LEU A 109 -22.88 7.70 -14.05
C LEU A 109 -23.09 9.19 -14.34
N GLU A 110 -24.18 9.51 -15.02
CA GLU A 110 -24.58 10.87 -15.36
C GLU A 110 -24.92 11.74 -14.13
N ASP A 111 -25.17 11.14 -12.97
CA ASP A 111 -25.36 11.91 -11.74
C ASP A 111 -24.04 12.53 -11.28
N LEU A 112 -22.91 11.87 -11.54
CA LEU A 112 -21.62 12.17 -10.94
C LEU A 112 -20.93 13.36 -11.63
N ASN A 113 -20.31 14.21 -10.82
CA ASN A 113 -19.37 15.22 -11.30
C ASN A 113 -18.17 14.55 -11.99
N THR A 114 -17.50 15.26 -12.89
CA THR A 114 -16.32 14.76 -13.61
C THR A 114 -15.11 15.59 -13.24
N ALA A 115 -14.00 14.95 -12.92
CA ALA A 115 -12.72 15.61 -12.71
C ALA A 115 -12.23 16.27 -14.02
N GLY A 116 -11.51 17.37 -13.90
CA GLY A 116 -10.79 18.00 -15.00
C GLY A 116 -9.35 17.49 -15.05
N THR A 117 -8.76 17.43 -16.25
CA THR A 117 -7.33 17.21 -16.42
C THR A 117 -6.59 18.51 -16.12
N LEU A 118 -5.72 18.52 -15.11
CA LEU A 118 -4.87 19.65 -14.74
C LEU A 118 -3.52 19.58 -15.45
N GLN A 119 -2.93 18.38 -15.51
CA GLN A 119 -1.73 18.11 -16.29
C GLN A 119 -1.94 16.89 -17.18
N PRO A 120 -1.56 16.95 -18.47
CA PRO A 120 -1.78 15.86 -19.40
C PRO A 120 -0.94 14.62 -19.03
N PHE A 121 -1.23 13.50 -19.69
CA PHE A 121 -0.43 12.29 -19.53
C PHE A 121 1.01 12.51 -19.99
N THR A 122 1.96 12.29 -19.07
CA THR A 122 3.40 12.37 -19.28
C THR A 122 4.06 11.05 -18.93
N ASP A 123 5.06 10.67 -19.71
CA ASP A 123 5.91 9.52 -19.42
C ASP A 123 7.00 9.92 -18.43
N LEU A 124 6.99 9.27 -17.25
CA LEU A 124 7.99 9.49 -16.20
C LEU A 124 8.97 8.30 -16.05
N PHE A 125 8.76 7.22 -16.81
CA PHE A 125 9.43 5.94 -16.60
C PHE A 125 10.42 5.62 -17.71
N SER A 126 10.08 5.94 -18.97
CA SER A 126 10.94 5.68 -20.12
C SER A 126 12.28 6.39 -20.02
N GLY A 127 13.36 5.66 -20.30
CA GLY A 127 14.73 6.17 -20.20
C GLY A 127 15.27 6.31 -18.76
N VAL A 128 14.41 6.13 -17.75
CA VAL A 128 14.79 6.11 -16.33
C VAL A 128 15.02 4.66 -15.88
N PHE A 129 14.02 3.80 -16.10
CA PHE A 129 14.08 2.39 -15.72
C PHE A 129 14.44 1.50 -16.91
N ALA A 130 15.21 0.45 -16.67
CA ALA A 130 15.50 -0.57 -17.66
C ALA A 130 14.31 -1.55 -17.74
N TYR A 131 13.82 -1.81 -18.95
CA TYR A 131 12.73 -2.74 -19.18
C TYR A 131 12.82 -3.42 -20.53
N THR A 132 12.18 -4.58 -20.64
CA THR A 132 11.99 -5.29 -21.90
C THR A 132 10.58 -5.04 -22.43
N ASP A 133 10.47 -4.79 -23.74
CA ASP A 133 9.18 -4.73 -24.43
C ASP A 133 8.71 -6.16 -24.76
N ASP A 134 8.51 -6.95 -23.72
CA ASP A 134 8.15 -8.37 -23.76
C ASP A 134 6.66 -8.61 -23.50
N GLY A 135 5.88 -7.53 -23.38
CA GLY A 135 4.45 -7.59 -23.07
C GLY A 135 4.14 -8.01 -21.63
N LEU A 136 5.13 -8.13 -20.73
CA LEU A 136 4.87 -8.41 -19.32
C LEU A 136 4.16 -7.23 -18.64
N PRO A 137 3.21 -7.50 -17.73
CA PRO A 137 2.62 -6.45 -16.91
C PRO A 137 3.72 -5.70 -16.15
N LYS A 138 3.71 -4.37 -16.24
CA LYS A 138 4.60 -3.51 -15.46
C LYS A 138 3.96 -3.25 -14.10
N LEU A 139 4.75 -3.10 -13.07
CA LEU A 139 4.29 -2.72 -11.73
C LEU A 139 4.81 -1.31 -11.50
N ALA A 140 3.89 -0.39 -11.24
CA ALA A 140 4.23 1.01 -11.09
C ALA A 140 3.28 1.66 -10.11
N ASP A 141 3.84 2.53 -9.28
CA ASP A 141 3.08 3.32 -8.32
C ASP A 141 3.74 4.70 -8.16
N VAL A 142 2.96 5.67 -7.70
CA VAL A 142 3.36 7.04 -7.46
C VAL A 142 2.92 7.49 -6.06
N ALA A 143 3.78 8.24 -5.37
CA ALA A 143 3.44 8.86 -4.09
C ALA A 143 3.93 10.30 -4.04
N TYR A 144 3.10 11.20 -3.55
CA TYR A 144 3.52 12.56 -3.25
C TYR A 144 4.01 12.67 -1.80
N LEU A 145 5.11 13.35 -1.58
CA LEU A 145 5.42 13.96 -0.29
C LEU A 145 5.70 15.46 -0.44
N PRO A 146 5.34 16.26 0.58
CA PRO A 146 5.87 17.61 0.68
C PRO A 146 7.40 17.59 0.73
N ARG A 147 8.02 18.76 0.54
CA ARG A 147 9.48 18.89 0.56
C ARG A 147 10.05 18.21 1.81
N GLN A 148 11.04 17.35 1.60
CA GLN A 148 11.81 16.73 2.68
C GLN A 148 13.10 17.53 2.92
N ASP A 149 13.86 17.16 3.95
CA ASP A 149 15.12 17.85 4.27
C ASP A 149 16.03 17.97 3.04
N GLY A 150 16.51 19.18 2.77
CA GLY A 150 17.36 19.48 1.61
C GLY A 150 16.61 19.65 0.27
N GLN A 151 15.29 19.55 0.24
CA GLN A 151 14.47 19.80 -0.95
C GLN A 151 13.81 21.17 -0.89
N TYR A 152 13.75 21.87 -2.03
CA TYR A 152 13.11 23.18 -2.14
C TYR A 152 11.57 23.09 -2.28
N GLU A 153 11.09 22.00 -2.85
CA GLU A 153 9.68 21.77 -3.20
C GLU A 153 9.33 20.28 -3.03
N GLY A 154 8.03 19.95 -3.06
CA GLY A 154 7.56 18.57 -2.99
C GLY A 154 8.01 17.70 -4.17
N ARG A 155 7.84 16.39 -4.02
CA ARG A 155 8.29 15.41 -5.00
C ARG A 155 7.22 14.37 -5.24
N LEU A 156 7.13 13.92 -6.49
CA LEU A 156 6.39 12.73 -6.86
C LEU A 156 7.40 11.57 -6.91
N TYR A 157 7.34 10.66 -5.95
CA TYR A 157 8.16 9.47 -5.90
C TYR A 157 7.54 8.39 -6.78
N LEU A 158 8.40 7.59 -7.41
CA LEU A 158 8.04 6.59 -8.40
C LEU A 158 8.63 5.25 -7.98
N THR A 159 7.85 4.18 -8.15
CA THR A 159 8.38 2.81 -8.19
C THR A 159 8.04 2.18 -9.53
N TRP A 160 8.93 1.30 -10.00
CA TRP A 160 8.74 0.58 -11.24
C TRP A 160 9.35 -0.83 -11.21
N GLY A 161 8.71 -1.78 -11.87
CA GLY A 161 9.19 -3.15 -12.04
C GLY A 161 8.43 -3.92 -13.11
N GLU A 162 8.88 -5.15 -13.35
CA GLU A 162 8.15 -6.10 -14.20
C GLU A 162 7.52 -7.21 -13.36
N HIS A 163 6.43 -7.77 -13.85
CA HIS A 163 5.76 -8.88 -13.18
C HIS A 163 6.70 -10.09 -12.99
N PHE A 164 7.59 -10.35 -13.96
CA PHE A 164 8.71 -11.26 -13.81
C PHE A 164 10.01 -10.52 -14.07
N GLN A 165 10.82 -10.35 -13.02
CA GLN A 165 12.09 -9.63 -13.10
C GLN A 165 13.11 -10.35 -12.22
N TYR A 166 13.88 -11.25 -12.82
CA TYR A 166 14.87 -12.07 -12.11
C TYR A 166 16.19 -11.35 -11.87
N GLU A 167 16.46 -10.32 -12.66
CA GLU A 167 17.61 -9.45 -12.50
C GLU A 167 17.30 -8.38 -11.47
N GLN A 168 18.24 -8.13 -10.55
CA GLN A 168 18.10 -7.00 -9.65
C GLN A 168 18.39 -5.71 -10.43
N VAL A 169 17.40 -4.82 -10.50
CA VAL A 169 17.49 -3.53 -11.17
C VAL A 169 17.08 -2.39 -10.23
N PRO A 170 17.59 -1.16 -10.44
CA PRO A 170 17.15 -0.03 -9.65
C PRO A 170 15.69 0.29 -10.02
N SER A 171 14.82 0.44 -9.01
CA SER A 171 13.35 0.45 -9.17
C SER A 171 12.67 1.70 -8.60
N HIS A 172 13.40 2.57 -7.90
CA HIS A 172 12.84 3.77 -7.29
C HIS A 172 13.41 5.05 -7.90
N ALA A 173 12.58 6.06 -8.08
CA ALA A 173 12.96 7.38 -8.59
C ALA A 173 12.08 8.48 -7.96
N TRP A 174 12.33 9.74 -8.32
CA TRP A 174 11.37 10.83 -8.10
C TRP A 174 11.33 11.77 -9.30
N SER A 175 10.21 12.44 -9.52
CA SER A 175 10.04 13.59 -10.41
C SER A 175 9.59 14.84 -9.65
N ARG A 176 9.73 16.00 -10.28
CA ARG A 176 8.97 17.20 -9.92
C ARG A 176 7.48 16.95 -10.14
N THR A 177 6.66 17.77 -9.50
CA THR A 177 5.20 17.73 -9.62
C THR A 177 4.71 18.43 -10.90
N ASP A 178 5.52 19.27 -11.53
CA ASP A 178 5.25 19.81 -12.87
C ASP A 178 5.65 18.76 -13.92
N LEU A 179 4.67 18.09 -14.50
CA LEU A 179 4.81 17.05 -15.52
C LEU A 179 5.24 17.61 -16.88
N SER A 180 5.26 18.94 -17.08
CA SER A 180 5.84 19.55 -18.28
C SER A 180 7.37 19.69 -18.18
N ASP A 181 7.92 19.72 -16.96
CA ASP A 181 9.36 19.65 -16.67
C ASP A 181 9.62 18.69 -15.48
N PRO A 182 9.40 17.38 -15.67
CA PRO A 182 9.40 16.43 -14.55
C PRO A 182 10.78 16.21 -13.93
N GLN A 183 11.87 16.49 -14.66
CA GLN A 183 13.26 16.33 -14.21
C GLN A 183 13.53 15.04 -13.41
N VAL A 184 13.07 13.90 -13.91
CA VAL A 184 13.13 12.62 -13.18
C VAL A 184 14.56 12.30 -12.73
N LYS A 185 14.73 11.96 -11.44
CA LYS A 185 16.00 11.61 -10.81
C LYS A 185 15.96 10.19 -10.27
N GLY A 186 17.08 9.49 -10.41
CA GLY A 186 17.21 8.06 -10.15
C GLY A 186 17.71 7.33 -11.40
N PRO A 187 17.43 6.02 -11.53
CA PRO A 187 16.78 5.18 -10.52
C PRO A 187 17.77 4.76 -9.41
N TRP A 188 17.25 4.23 -8.30
CA TRP A 188 18.03 3.71 -7.17
C TRP A 188 17.62 2.27 -6.82
N TYR A 189 18.53 1.53 -6.20
CA TYR A 189 18.23 0.24 -5.59
C TYR A 189 17.77 0.44 -4.14
N LEU A 190 16.80 -0.36 -3.71
CA LEU A 190 16.33 -0.38 -2.33
C LEU A 190 17.14 -1.40 -1.51
N ALA A 191 18.28 -0.95 -0.97
CA ALA A 191 19.26 -1.83 -0.30
C ALA A 191 19.60 -3.05 -1.16
N GLU A 192 19.83 -4.21 -0.53
CA GLU A 192 20.07 -5.49 -1.22
C GLU A 192 18.78 -6.28 -1.50
N TYR A 193 17.60 -5.68 -1.30
CA TYR A 193 16.34 -6.38 -1.43
C TYR A 193 15.99 -6.66 -2.90
N ASP A 194 15.38 -7.82 -3.11
CA ASP A 194 14.92 -8.33 -4.40
C ASP A 194 13.77 -7.46 -4.94
N ASN A 195 13.74 -7.18 -6.24
CA ASN A 195 12.64 -6.45 -6.87
C ASN A 195 11.29 -7.13 -6.64
N PHE A 196 11.24 -8.45 -6.48
CA PHE A 196 10.00 -9.16 -6.11
C PHE A 196 9.43 -8.78 -4.74
N ALA A 197 10.18 -8.08 -3.88
CA ALA A 197 9.74 -7.59 -2.58
C ALA A 197 9.51 -6.07 -2.52
N THR A 198 10.01 -5.29 -3.48
CA THR A 198 10.19 -3.83 -3.25
C THR A 198 9.36 -2.90 -4.12
N ASN A 199 8.83 -3.36 -5.28
CA ASN A 199 8.48 -2.43 -6.37
C ASN A 199 7.06 -2.50 -6.97
N ASP A 200 6.02 -2.63 -6.15
CA ASP A 200 4.61 -2.74 -6.60
C ASP A 200 3.71 -1.63 -6.04
N TYR A 201 3.90 -1.27 -4.78
CA TYR A 201 3.16 -0.17 -4.14
C TYR A 201 4.10 0.82 -3.47
N LEU A 202 3.66 2.08 -3.43
CA LEU A 202 4.41 3.21 -2.88
C LEU A 202 3.46 4.21 -2.23
N PHE A 203 3.69 4.56 -0.97
CA PHE A 203 2.83 5.51 -0.25
C PHE A 203 3.56 6.23 0.88
N ALA A 204 2.97 7.33 1.33
CA ALA A 204 3.47 8.11 2.46
C ALA A 204 3.24 7.38 3.79
N ILE A 205 4.25 7.36 4.66
CA ILE A 205 4.09 6.95 6.06
C ILE A 205 3.62 8.18 6.85
N PRO A 206 2.59 8.06 7.73
CA PRO A 206 2.18 9.16 8.59
C PRO A 206 3.36 9.73 9.37
N GLU A 207 3.61 11.04 9.25
CA GLU A 207 4.79 11.69 9.81
C GLU A 207 4.98 11.42 11.31
N SER A 208 3.90 11.51 12.08
CA SER A 208 3.95 11.25 13.53
C SER A 208 4.30 9.80 13.88
N TRP A 209 3.97 8.86 13.00
CA TRP A 209 4.36 7.45 13.15
C TRP A 209 5.82 7.25 12.73
N ALA A 210 6.22 7.80 11.57
CA ALA A 210 7.58 7.71 11.05
C ALA A 210 8.60 8.32 12.02
N ALA A 211 8.30 9.49 12.59
CA ALA A 211 9.16 10.15 13.58
C ALA A 211 9.48 9.28 14.81
N ARG A 212 8.58 8.37 15.19
CA ARG A 212 8.75 7.48 16.35
C ARG A 212 9.38 6.13 15.99
N ASN A 213 9.08 5.59 14.81
CA ASN A 213 9.40 4.20 14.47
C ASN A 213 10.45 4.07 13.37
N THR A 214 10.50 5.01 12.43
CA THR A 214 11.41 5.01 11.28
C THR A 214 11.93 6.44 10.99
N PRO A 215 12.68 7.07 11.91
CA PRO A 215 13.03 8.49 11.79
C PRO A 215 13.74 8.84 10.48
N GLY A 216 13.16 9.80 9.76
CA GLY A 216 13.64 10.26 8.45
C GLY A 216 13.20 9.40 7.26
N GLN A 217 12.45 8.32 7.47
CA GLN A 217 11.92 7.46 6.41
C GLN A 217 10.40 7.63 6.33
N ASN A 218 9.97 8.53 5.46
CA ASN A 218 8.56 8.92 5.32
C ASN A 218 7.86 8.27 4.12
N LEU A 219 8.56 7.40 3.37
CA LEU A 219 7.97 6.60 2.30
C LEU A 219 7.94 5.13 2.70
N ALA A 220 6.86 4.46 2.33
CA ALA A 220 6.72 3.03 2.35
C ALA A 220 6.66 2.49 0.93
N THR A 221 7.38 1.41 0.66
CA THR A 221 7.32 0.68 -0.61
C THR A 221 7.30 -0.82 -0.35
N GLY A 222 6.85 -1.59 -1.33
CA GLY A 222 6.84 -3.02 -1.18
C GLY A 222 6.19 -3.74 -2.35
N ARG A 223 6.06 -5.04 -2.20
CA ARG A 223 5.39 -5.91 -3.16
C ARG A 223 4.80 -7.11 -2.48
N PHE A 224 3.63 -7.51 -2.97
CA PHE A 224 3.11 -8.84 -2.71
C PHE A 224 3.23 -9.66 -3.98
N ARG A 225 4.00 -10.75 -3.92
CA ARG A 225 4.11 -11.71 -5.00
C ARG A 225 3.69 -13.07 -4.47
N GLU A 226 2.69 -13.66 -5.11
CA GLU A 226 2.29 -15.04 -4.85
C GLU A 226 3.46 -16.00 -5.09
N GLY A 227 3.57 -17.04 -4.25
CA GLY A 227 4.68 -17.98 -4.26
C GLY A 227 5.80 -17.59 -3.31
N SER A 228 7.04 -17.94 -3.65
CA SER A 228 8.26 -17.66 -2.85
C SER A 228 9.20 -16.63 -3.50
N LEU A 229 8.83 -16.13 -4.69
CA LEU A 229 9.54 -15.08 -5.39
C LEU A 229 9.28 -13.76 -4.66
N GLY A 230 10.20 -13.32 -3.79
CA GLY A 230 10.04 -12.10 -2.98
C GLY A 230 9.65 -12.32 -1.52
N GLY A 231 9.37 -13.57 -1.11
CA GLY A 231 8.98 -13.95 0.25
C GLY A 231 7.64 -14.69 0.28
N SER A 232 7.33 -15.35 1.39
CA SER A 232 6.07 -16.10 1.58
C SER A 232 4.88 -15.23 2.01
N GLY A 233 4.88 -13.94 1.64
CA GLY A 233 3.88 -12.96 2.04
C GLY A 233 4.20 -11.56 1.53
N PRO A 234 3.37 -10.55 1.83
CA PRO A 234 3.63 -9.16 1.45
C PRO A 234 4.88 -8.63 2.14
N ALA A 235 5.65 -7.81 1.44
CA ALA A 235 6.82 -7.12 2.00
C ALA A 235 6.60 -5.61 2.05
N LEU A 236 6.94 -4.96 3.15
CA LEU A 236 6.80 -3.52 3.35
C LEU A 236 8.12 -2.97 3.92
N PHE A 237 8.63 -1.90 3.30
CA PHE A 237 9.88 -1.25 3.69
C PHE A 237 9.66 0.24 3.86
N ALA A 238 10.20 0.82 4.93
CA ALA A 238 10.32 2.26 5.10
C ALA A 238 11.65 2.76 4.54
N PHE A 239 11.62 3.86 3.78
CA PHE A 239 12.80 4.50 3.25
C PHE A 239 12.60 6.01 3.06
N GLY A 240 13.68 6.71 2.75
CA GLY A 240 13.66 8.13 2.42
C GLY A 240 14.91 8.47 1.61
N PRO A 241 14.85 8.55 0.26
CA PRO A 241 16.05 8.68 -0.56
C PRO A 241 16.83 9.96 -0.28
N TRP A 242 16.17 11.04 0.18
CA TRP A 242 16.81 12.30 0.57
C TRP A 242 17.87 12.15 1.67
N ASN A 243 17.81 11.08 2.46
CA ASN A 243 18.80 10.77 3.49
C ASN A 243 20.18 10.38 2.92
N GLU A 244 20.24 10.07 1.62
CA GLU A 244 21.45 9.58 0.93
C GLU A 244 21.80 10.45 -0.28
N GLY A 245 21.34 11.71 -0.25
CA GLY A 245 21.53 12.71 -1.29
C GLY A 245 20.20 13.29 -1.79
N ASN A 246 20.22 14.50 -2.35
CA ASN A 246 19.03 15.15 -2.92
C ASN A 246 19.28 15.60 -4.37
N PRO A 247 19.16 14.69 -5.36
CA PRO A 247 18.86 13.27 -5.24
C PRO A 247 20.10 12.41 -4.88
N PRO A 248 19.92 11.14 -4.46
CA PRO A 248 21.01 10.17 -4.50
C PRO A 248 21.54 10.02 -5.93
N ALA A 249 22.80 9.62 -6.06
CA ALA A 249 23.41 9.38 -7.36
C ALA A 249 22.63 8.31 -8.16
N LYS A 250 22.63 8.42 -9.49
CA LYS A 250 22.01 7.41 -10.37
C LYS A 250 22.62 6.03 -10.07
N ASN A 251 21.78 5.01 -9.98
CA ASN A 251 22.12 3.63 -9.61
C ASN A 251 22.71 3.48 -8.19
N ALA A 252 22.60 4.48 -7.32
CA ALA A 252 22.96 4.33 -5.92
C ALA A 252 22.12 3.22 -5.28
N ARG A 253 22.76 2.50 -4.36
CA ARG A 253 22.08 1.54 -3.48
C ARG A 253 21.79 2.23 -2.16
N LEU A 254 20.51 2.44 -1.88
CA LEU A 254 20.06 3.06 -0.64
C LEU A 254 20.37 2.13 0.53
N THR A 255 21.14 2.61 1.50
CA THR A 255 21.56 1.89 2.70
C THR A 255 20.60 2.11 3.88
N ARG A 256 19.81 3.19 3.88
CA ARG A 256 18.84 3.51 4.94
C ARG A 256 17.44 3.03 4.55
N VAL A 257 17.25 1.72 4.61
CA VAL A 257 15.97 1.04 4.36
C VAL A 257 15.62 0.17 5.57
N THR A 258 14.41 0.30 6.10
CA THR A 258 13.93 -0.45 7.27
C THR A 258 12.81 -1.42 6.86
N PRO A 259 12.99 -2.74 6.95
CA PRO A 259 11.90 -3.68 6.80
C PRO A 259 10.86 -3.48 7.90
N LEU A 260 9.61 -3.22 7.50
CA LEU A 260 8.44 -3.15 8.39
C LEU A 260 7.68 -4.48 8.42
N LEU A 261 7.63 -5.16 7.27
CA LEU A 261 7.05 -6.47 7.10
C LEU A 261 7.89 -7.20 6.05
N LEU A 262 8.43 -8.36 6.37
CA LEU A 262 9.16 -9.18 5.40
C LEU A 262 9.04 -10.64 5.80
N TYR A 263 8.38 -11.43 4.97
CA TYR A 263 8.26 -12.87 5.18
C TYR A 263 9.48 -13.58 4.58
N GLY A 264 10.00 -14.58 5.29
CA GLY A 264 11.04 -15.46 4.77
C GLY A 264 10.60 -16.20 3.49
N LYS A 265 11.55 -16.75 2.75
CA LYS A 265 11.27 -17.55 1.55
C LYS A 265 10.92 -18.99 1.97
N GLY A 266 9.81 -19.53 1.49
CA GLY A 266 9.34 -20.87 1.84
C GLY A 266 10.18 -22.06 1.32
N TYR A 267 11.33 -21.82 0.67
CA TYR A 267 12.23 -22.87 0.19
C TYR A 267 13.59 -22.82 0.90
N GLU A 268 13.58 -23.06 2.22
CA GLU A 268 14.74 -23.62 2.92
C GLU A 268 14.31 -24.86 3.70
N GLN A 269 14.13 -25.97 2.97
CA GLN A 269 14.44 -27.31 3.47
C GLN A 269 14.37 -28.33 2.33
N GLU A 270 15.54 -28.71 1.83
CA GLU A 270 15.94 -30.12 1.75
C GLU A 270 17.45 -30.18 1.44
N GLY A 271 18.28 -30.34 2.49
CA GLY A 271 19.70 -30.68 2.30
C GLY A 271 20.73 -30.04 3.25
N GLY A 272 20.58 -30.22 4.57
CA GLY A 272 21.70 -30.40 5.51
C GLY A 272 22.71 -29.27 5.73
N GLY A 273 22.52 -28.49 6.79
CA GLY A 273 23.56 -27.70 7.46
C GLY A 273 22.98 -26.48 8.18
N PRO A 274 23.51 -26.06 9.35
CA PRO A 274 22.95 -24.92 10.08
C PRO A 274 23.15 -23.65 9.23
N SER A 275 22.06 -23.08 8.73
CA SER A 275 22.10 -21.79 8.07
C SER A 275 22.37 -20.74 9.14
N HIS A 276 23.54 -20.12 9.07
CA HIS A 276 23.80 -18.88 9.78
C HIS A 276 22.87 -17.83 9.21
N ASP A 277 22.03 -17.27 10.09
CA ASP A 277 21.27 -16.05 9.85
C ASP A 277 22.11 -15.04 9.08
N ARG A 278 21.68 -14.74 7.85
CA ARG A 278 22.02 -13.49 7.18
C ARG A 278 20.71 -12.77 6.88
N VAL A 279 20.43 -11.86 7.81
CA VAL A 279 19.44 -10.78 7.71
C VAL A 279 19.76 -9.88 6.52
#